data_AF-S4P0M2-F1
#
_entry.id   AF-S4P0M2-F1
#
_cell.length_a   1.000
_cell.length_b   1.000
_cell.length_c   1.000
_cell.angle_alpha   90.00
_cell.angle_beta   90.00
_cell.angle_gamma   90.00
#
_symmetry.space_group_name_H-M   'P 1'
#
loop_
_entity.id
_entity.type
_entity.pdbx_description
1 polymer ?
#
loop_
_entity_poly.entity_id
_entity_poly.type
_entity_poly.pdbx_seq_one_letter_code
_entity_poly.pdbx_strand_id
1 'polypeptide(L)'
;MYFELEEKDLVFITNPDQREKSEKGFLINLIDSPGHVDFSSEVTAALRVTDGALVVVDCVSGVCVQTETVLRQAIAERIKPILFMNKMDRALLELQLESEELYQTFQRIVENVNVIIATYSDDSGPMGEVRVDPSKGSVGFGSGLHGWAFTLKQFAEMYADKFKI
;
A
#
# COMPACT_ATOMS: atom_id res chain seq x y z
N MET A 1 -4.46 -7.94 15.36
CA MET A 1 -5.78 -7.26 15.34
C MET A 1 -6.78 -8.22 14.71
N TYR A 2 -7.92 -8.50 15.34
CA TYR A 2 -8.96 -9.38 14.77
C TYR A 2 -9.96 -8.53 13.98
N PHE A 3 -10.19 -8.86 12.72
CA PHE A 3 -11.11 -8.15 11.83
C PHE A 3 -12.00 -9.15 11.10
N GLU A 4 -13.32 -8.97 11.14
CA GLU A 4 -14.23 -9.82 10.37
C GLU A 4 -14.37 -9.28 8.94
N LEU A 5 -14.00 -10.09 7.95
CA LEU A 5 -14.16 -9.78 6.54
C LEU A 5 -15.61 -10.00 6.10
N GLU A 6 -16.10 -9.12 5.23
CA GLU A 6 -17.37 -9.34 4.53
C GLU A 6 -17.24 -10.49 3.53
N GLU A 7 -18.34 -11.20 3.24
CA GLU A 7 -18.31 -12.37 2.33
C GLU A 7 -17.82 -12.01 0.92
N LYS A 8 -18.10 -10.78 0.50
CA LYS A 8 -17.63 -10.22 -0.78
C LYS A 8 -16.11 -10.06 -0.82
N ASP A 9 -15.48 -9.87 0.33
CA ASP A 9 -14.04 -9.63 0.44
C ASP A 9 -13.22 -10.91 0.61
N LEU A 10 -13.86 -12.03 0.96
CA LEU A 10 -13.22 -13.34 1.04
C LEU A 10 -12.65 -13.83 -0.30
N VAL A 11 -13.09 -13.23 -1.42
CA VAL A 11 -12.60 -13.53 -2.78
C VAL A 11 -11.15 -13.06 -2.98
N PHE A 12 -10.69 -12.07 -2.21
CA PHE A 12 -9.32 -11.54 -2.31
C PHE A 12 -8.29 -12.39 -1.56
N ILE A 13 -8.72 -13.36 -0.74
CA ILE A 13 -7.82 -14.34 -0.11
C ILE A 13 -7.43 -15.37 -1.17
N THR A 14 -6.28 -15.15 -1.79
CA THR A 14 -5.77 -15.98 -2.89
C THR A 14 -5.20 -17.31 -2.42
N ASN A 15 -4.80 -17.43 -1.15
CA ASN A 15 -4.22 -18.66 -0.61
C ASN A 15 -5.27 -19.45 0.20
N PRO A 16 -5.68 -20.66 -0.24
CA PRO A 16 -6.70 -21.45 0.44
C PRO A 16 -6.30 -21.89 1.85
N ASP A 17 -5.01 -21.95 2.16
CA ASP A 17 -4.50 -22.31 3.49
C ASP A 17 -4.70 -21.19 4.52
N GLN A 18 -4.96 -19.95 4.06
CA GLN A 18 -5.24 -18.79 4.91
C GLN A 18 -6.74 -18.63 5.23
N ARG A 19 -7.58 -19.58 4.80
CA ARG A 19 -9.03 -19.52 4.95
C ARG A 19 -9.55 -20.72 5.75
N GLU A 20 -9.97 -20.47 6.99
CA GLU A 20 -10.89 -21.41 7.63
C GLU A 20 -12.26 -21.32 6.96
N LYS A 21 -12.81 -22.47 6.56
CA LYS A 21 -14.10 -22.52 5.84
C LYS A 21 -15.29 -22.00 6.69
N SER A 22 -15.13 -21.90 8.00
CA SER A 22 -16.19 -21.51 8.95
C SER A 22 -16.03 -20.12 9.54
N GLU A 23 -14.83 -19.53 9.53
CA GLU A 23 -14.58 -18.23 10.16
C GLU A 23 -14.27 -17.15 9.12
N LYS A 24 -14.89 -15.97 9.32
CA LYS A 24 -14.65 -14.75 8.54
C LYS A 24 -13.58 -13.86 9.17
N GLY A 25 -12.97 -14.31 10.27
CA GLY A 25 -11.96 -13.58 11.01
C GLY A 25 -10.62 -13.57 10.28
N PHE A 26 -10.03 -12.38 10.15
CA PHE A 26 -8.68 -12.17 9.68
C PHE A 26 -7.82 -11.65 10.82
N LEU A 27 -6.69 -12.30 11.05
CA LEU A 27 -5.69 -11.86 12.01
C LEU A 27 -4.56 -11.17 11.27
N ILE A 28 -4.46 -9.85 11.45
CA ILE A 28 -3.33 -9.07 10.92
C ILE A 28 -2.29 -8.93 12.04
N ASN A 29 -1.08 -9.40 11.75
CA ASN A 29 0.12 -9.19 12.56
C ASN A 29 0.91 -8.04 11.95
N LEU A 30 1.03 -6.94 12.69
CA LEU A 30 1.79 -5.78 12.27
C LEU A 30 3.13 -5.79 13.01
N ILE A 31 4.22 -5.80 12.24
CA ILE A 31 5.58 -5.71 12.76
C ILE A 31 6.09 -4.33 12.38
N ASP A 32 6.46 -3.54 13.38
CA ASP A 32 7.02 -2.22 13.15
C ASP A 32 8.53 -2.34 12.91
N SER A 33 9.02 -1.67 11.88
CA SER A 33 10.43 -1.64 11.52
C SER A 33 10.94 -0.20 11.59
N PRO A 34 12.09 0.08 12.19
CA PRO A 34 12.64 1.43 12.29
C PRO A 34 12.90 2.03 10.90
N GLY A 35 12.45 3.27 10.68
CA GLY A 35 12.53 3.94 9.36
C GLY A 35 13.86 4.63 9.06
N HIS A 36 14.81 4.65 10.00
CA HIS A 36 16.12 5.28 9.79
C HIS A 36 17.11 4.29 9.16
N VAL A 37 17.91 4.76 8.21
CA VAL A 37 18.89 3.95 7.45
C VAL A 37 19.92 3.21 8.33
N ASP A 38 20.14 3.73 9.53
CA ASP A 38 21.09 3.18 10.50
C ASP A 38 20.63 1.85 11.11
N PHE A 39 19.32 1.53 11.02
CA PHE A 39 18.74 0.29 11.56
C PHE A 39 18.42 -0.74 10.47
N SER A 40 19.19 -0.72 9.38
CA SER A 40 18.98 -1.60 8.22
C SER A 40 18.97 -3.10 8.56
N SER A 41 19.72 -3.54 9.58
CA SER A 41 19.71 -4.92 10.06
C SER A 41 18.38 -5.33 10.71
N GLU A 42 17.77 -4.43 11.50
CA GLU A 42 16.47 -4.65 12.13
C GLU A 42 15.34 -4.66 11.09
N VAL A 43 15.39 -3.74 10.12
CA VAL A 43 14.44 -3.71 8.99
C VAL A 43 14.51 -5.02 8.20
N THR A 44 15.71 -5.52 7.89
CA THR A 44 15.86 -6.78 7.15
C THR A 44 15.32 -7.97 7.95
N ALA A 45 15.54 -8.00 9.27
CA ALA A 45 15.01 -9.05 10.13
C ALA A 45 13.47 -9.03 10.19
N ALA A 46 12.86 -7.85 10.28
CA ALA A 46 11.42 -7.67 10.23
C ALA A 46 10.82 -8.11 8.89
N LEU A 47 11.46 -7.71 7.78
CA LEU A 47 11.01 -8.08 6.43
C LEU A 47 10.99 -9.60 6.23
N ARG A 48 12.01 -10.33 6.70
CA ARG A 48 12.10 -11.79 6.56
C ARG A 48 10.99 -12.61 7.22
N VAL A 49 10.30 -12.03 8.19
CA VAL A 49 9.18 -12.68 8.90
C VAL A 49 7.82 -12.20 8.39
N THR A 50 7.78 -11.24 7.47
CA THR A 50 6.54 -10.67 6.92
C THR A 50 6.30 -11.14 5.49
N ASP A 51 5.03 -11.36 5.14
CA ASP A 51 4.61 -11.71 3.77
C ASP A 51 4.32 -10.47 2.91
N GLY A 52 4.08 -9.32 3.54
CA GLY A 52 3.72 -8.06 2.89
C GLY A 52 4.32 -6.86 3.60
N ALA A 53 4.53 -5.77 2.85
CA ALA A 53 5.08 -4.53 3.38
C ALA A 53 4.16 -3.35 3.06
N LEU A 54 3.78 -2.57 4.07
CA LEU A 54 3.07 -1.31 3.90
C LEU A 54 4.08 -0.17 3.72
N VAL A 55 4.15 0.39 2.52
CA VAL A 55 5.09 1.46 2.17
C VAL A 55 4.36 2.79 2.29
N VAL A 56 4.74 3.58 3.30
CA VAL A 56 4.16 4.91 3.52
C VAL A 56 4.98 5.97 2.79
N VAL A 57 4.32 6.77 1.95
CA VAL A 57 4.92 7.86 1.18
C VAL A 57 4.21 9.17 1.51
N ASP A 58 4.96 10.26 1.64
CA ASP A 58 4.40 11.59 1.86
C ASP A 58 3.85 12.13 0.53
N CYS A 59 2.60 12.62 0.52
CA CYS A 59 1.98 13.23 -0.66
C CYS A 59 2.76 14.44 -1.17
N VAL A 60 3.42 15.20 -0.29
CA VAL A 60 4.11 16.44 -0.64
C VAL A 60 5.57 16.17 -1.01
N SER A 61 6.26 15.33 -0.24
CA SER A 61 7.68 15.02 -0.47
C SER A 61 7.91 13.93 -1.51
N GLY A 62 6.90 13.10 -1.78
CA GLY A 62 7.00 11.96 -2.69
C GLY A 62 7.97 10.88 -2.20
N VAL A 63 8.51 10.12 -3.15
CA VAL A 63 9.44 9.02 -2.86
C VAL A 63 10.83 9.59 -2.55
N CYS A 64 11.30 9.37 -1.33
CA CYS A 64 12.65 9.75 -0.90
C CYS A 64 13.62 8.56 -1.00
N VAL A 65 14.93 8.84 -0.93
CA VAL A 65 16.01 7.83 -0.99
C VAL A 65 15.85 6.74 0.09
N GLN A 66 15.33 7.11 1.26
CA GLN A 66 15.04 6.15 2.34
C GLN A 66 13.93 5.17 1.95
N THR A 67 12.82 5.69 1.40
CA THR A 67 11.70 4.87 0.91
C THR A 67 12.17 3.92 -0.19
N GLU A 68 12.98 4.39 -1.13
CA GLU A 68 13.55 3.57 -2.19
C GLU A 68 14.43 2.44 -1.63
N THR A 69 15.27 2.76 -0.63
CA THR A 69 16.17 1.77 -0.01
C THR A 69 15.39 0.66 0.69
N VAL A 70 14.34 1.00 1.43
CA VAL A 70 13.47 0.02 2.12
C VAL A 70 12.66 -0.78 1.12
N LEU A 71 12.10 -0.13 0.08
CA LEU A 71 11.36 -0.81 -0.97
C LEU A 71 12.24 -1.83 -1.70
N ARG A 72 13.49 -1.47 -2.02
CA ARG A 72 14.47 -2.38 -2.63
C ARG A 72 14.77 -3.58 -1.72
N GLN A 73 14.92 -3.36 -0.42
CA GLN A 73 15.12 -4.45 0.55
C GLN A 73 13.90 -5.38 0.61
N ALA A 74 12.70 -4.83 0.60
CA ALA A 74 11.45 -5.61 0.60
C ALA A 74 11.33 -6.48 -0.66
N ILE A 75 11.64 -5.93 -1.83
CA ILE A 75 11.63 -6.68 -3.10
C ILE A 75 12.68 -7.80 -3.08
N ALA A 76 13.89 -7.53 -2.58
CA ALA A 76 14.96 -8.53 -2.47
C ALA A 76 14.58 -9.72 -1.58
N GLU A 77 13.84 -9.46 -0.49
CA GLU A 77 13.29 -10.49 0.40
C GLU A 77 11.96 -11.07 -0.11
N ARG A 78 11.57 -10.77 -1.36
CA ARG A 78 10.35 -11.28 -2.01
C ARG A 78 9.06 -10.96 -1.25
N ILE A 79 8.90 -9.70 -0.90
CA ILE A 79 7.72 -9.21 -0.18
C ILE A 79 6.86 -8.36 -1.12
N LYS A 80 5.54 -8.52 -1.05
CA LYS A 80 4.60 -7.71 -1.84
C LYS A 80 4.39 -6.34 -1.17
N PRO A 81 4.73 -5.22 -1.83
CA PRO A 81 4.52 -3.89 -1.28
C PRO A 81 3.07 -3.41 -1.54
N ILE A 82 2.51 -2.73 -0.56
CA ILE A 82 1.25 -1.97 -0.66
C ILE A 82 1.58 -0.50 -0.39
N LEU A 83 1.14 0.41 -1.26
CA LEU A 83 1.47 1.83 -1.15
C LEU A 83 0.41 2.56 -0.33
N PHE A 84 0.85 3.41 0.60
CA PHE A 84 -0.03 4.32 1.35
C PHE A 84 0.49 5.74 1.25
N MET A 85 -0.29 6.62 0.61
CA MET A 85 0.01 8.05 0.52
C MET A 85 -0.53 8.77 1.74
N ASN A 86 0.36 9.36 2.52
CA ASN A 86 0.07 10.03 3.80
C ASN A 86 0.24 11.56 3.68
N LYS A 87 -0.30 12.30 4.65
CA LYS A 87 -0.27 13.77 4.75
C LYS A 87 -1.03 14.50 3.64
N MET A 88 -2.12 13.91 3.16
CA MET A 88 -3.00 14.59 2.19
C MET A 88 -3.58 15.91 2.72
N ASP A 89 -3.74 16.04 4.04
CA ASP A 89 -4.17 17.27 4.70
C ASP A 89 -3.23 18.44 4.36
N ARG A 90 -1.93 18.22 4.25
CA ARG A 90 -0.99 19.29 3.86
C ARG A 90 -1.20 19.74 2.43
N ALA A 91 -1.43 18.80 1.52
CA ALA A 91 -1.69 19.12 0.12
C ALA A 91 -3.00 19.91 -0.07
N LEU A 92 -4.04 19.57 0.71
CA LEU A 92 -5.36 20.19 0.62
C LEU A 92 -5.49 21.50 1.42
N LEU A 93 -4.98 21.54 2.64
CA LEU A 93 -5.20 22.64 3.58
C LEU A 93 -4.03 23.64 3.60
N GLU A 94 -2.78 23.17 3.56
CA GLU A 94 -1.61 24.05 3.59
C GLU A 94 -1.28 24.60 2.20
N LEU A 95 -1.13 23.70 1.21
CA LEU A 95 -0.73 24.06 -0.14
C LEU A 95 -1.89 24.48 -1.03
N GLN A 96 -3.12 24.08 -0.68
CA GLN A 96 -4.35 24.37 -1.43
C GLN A 96 -4.21 24.06 -2.93
N LEU A 97 -3.59 22.91 -3.24
CA LEU A 97 -3.38 22.48 -4.63
C LEU A 97 -4.70 22.29 -5.36
N GLU A 98 -4.71 22.61 -6.64
CA GLU A 98 -5.86 22.26 -7.48
C GLU A 98 -6.00 20.74 -7.60
N SER A 99 -7.23 20.27 -7.81
CA SER A 99 -7.54 18.84 -7.91
C SER A 99 -6.75 18.13 -8.99
N GLU A 100 -6.51 18.80 -10.12
CA GLU A 100 -5.71 18.25 -11.23
C GLU A 100 -4.23 18.13 -10.85
N GLU A 101 -3.65 19.15 -10.23
CA GLU A 101 -2.26 19.11 -9.76
C GLU A 101 -2.05 18.02 -8.71
N LEU A 102 -3.02 17.84 -7.82
CA LEU A 102 -3.01 16.78 -6.82
C LEU A 102 -3.06 15.40 -7.46
N TYR A 103 -3.94 15.21 -8.46
CA TYR A 103 -4.01 13.97 -9.23
C TYR A 103 -2.71 13.66 -9.96
N GLN A 104 -2.13 14.64 -10.65
CA GLN A 104 -0.84 14.52 -11.33
C GLN A 104 0.28 14.17 -10.35
N THR A 105 0.24 14.72 -9.13
CA THR A 105 1.21 14.39 -8.07
C THR A 105 1.08 12.94 -7.64
N PHE A 106 -0.15 12.46 -7.41
CA PHE A 106 -0.37 11.05 -7.05
C PHE A 106 0.07 10.10 -8.17
N GLN A 107 -0.26 10.41 -9.42
CA GLN A 107 0.16 9.60 -10.56
C GLN A 107 1.69 9.50 -10.63
N ARG A 108 2.41 10.62 -10.48
CA ARG A 108 3.89 10.63 -10.46
C ARG A 108 4.45 9.79 -9.32
N ILE A 109 3.84 9.83 -8.12
CA ILE A 109 4.30 9.01 -6.99
C ILE A 109 4.14 7.52 -7.33
N VAL A 110 2.99 7.11 -7.86
CA VAL A 110 2.75 5.72 -8.27
C VAL A 110 3.74 5.28 -9.35
N GLU A 111 3.96 6.12 -10.36
CA GLU A 111 4.94 5.85 -11.42
C GLU A 111 6.35 5.68 -10.87
N ASN A 112 6.81 6.57 -9.99
CA ASN A 112 8.13 6.47 -9.37
C ASN A 112 8.30 5.16 -8.57
N VAL A 113 7.28 4.77 -7.80
CA VAL A 113 7.30 3.49 -7.07
C VAL A 113 7.37 2.31 -8.04
N ASN A 114 6.58 2.33 -9.12
CA ASN A 114 6.58 1.28 -10.13
C ASN A 114 7.90 1.20 -10.90
N VAL A 115 8.58 2.31 -11.16
CA VAL A 115 9.93 2.31 -11.77
C VAL A 115 10.94 1.61 -10.86
N ILE A 116 10.89 1.87 -9.55
CA ILE A 116 11.77 1.18 -8.58
C ILE A 116 11.46 -0.31 -8.58
N ILE A 117 10.18 -0.70 -8.52
CA ILE A 117 9.76 -2.12 -8.55
C ILE A 117 10.27 -2.80 -9.82
N ALA A 118 10.06 -2.19 -10.99
CA ALA A 118 10.48 -2.75 -12.28
C ALA A 118 12.00 -2.84 -12.45
N THR A 119 12.78 -2.06 -11.69
CA THR A 119 14.25 -2.11 -11.72
C THR A 119 14.80 -3.32 -10.95
N TYR A 120 14.07 -3.78 -9.92
CA TYR A 120 14.54 -4.82 -9.00
C TYR A 120 13.74 -6.13 -9.06
N SER A 121 12.60 -6.16 -9.74
CA SER A 121 11.75 -7.33 -9.91
C SER A 121 11.40 -7.52 -11.39
N ASP A 122 11.57 -8.74 -11.90
CA ASP A 122 11.07 -9.12 -13.21
C ASP A 122 9.59 -9.53 -13.10
N ASP A 123 8.71 -8.91 -13.89
CA ASP A 123 7.26 -9.23 -13.90
C ASP A 123 6.95 -10.68 -14.34
N SER A 124 7.93 -11.36 -14.97
CA SER A 124 7.84 -12.77 -15.36
C SER A 124 8.38 -13.74 -14.31
N GLY A 125 8.80 -13.23 -13.15
CA GLY A 125 9.32 -14.03 -12.05
C GLY A 125 8.23 -14.80 -11.28
N PRO A 126 8.63 -15.69 -10.36
CA PRO A 126 7.70 -16.47 -9.54
C PRO A 126 6.80 -15.63 -8.61
N MET A 127 7.07 -14.33 -8.47
CA MET A 127 6.26 -13.39 -7.69
C MET A 127 5.04 -12.83 -8.43
N GLY A 128 4.99 -13.00 -9.76
CA GLY A 128 3.98 -12.38 -10.62
C GLY A 128 4.09 -10.86 -10.69
N GLU A 129 2.98 -10.20 -10.97
CA GLU A 129 2.90 -8.74 -11.08
C GLU A 129 2.95 -8.09 -9.69
N VAL A 130 4.08 -7.47 -9.33
CA VAL A 130 4.32 -6.81 -8.03
C VAL A 130 4.02 -5.30 -8.11
N ARG A 131 3.65 -4.80 -9.28
CA ARG A 131 3.38 -3.38 -9.53
C ARG A 131 2.18 -2.88 -8.71
N VAL A 132 2.27 -1.65 -8.25
CA VAL A 132 1.19 -0.98 -7.53
C VAL A 132 0.27 -0.26 -8.51
N ASP A 133 -1.04 -0.48 -8.36
CA ASP A 133 -2.09 0.11 -9.17
C ASP A 133 -3.26 0.57 -8.26
N PRO A 134 -3.63 1.86 -8.29
CA PRO A 134 -4.78 2.36 -7.55
C PRO A 134 -6.10 1.64 -7.89
N SER A 135 -6.28 1.22 -9.16
CA SER A 135 -7.49 0.55 -9.65
C SER A 135 -7.66 -0.85 -9.04
N LYS A 136 -6.55 -1.53 -8.75
CA LYS A 136 -6.53 -2.83 -8.08
C LYS A 136 -6.67 -2.71 -6.54
N GLY A 137 -6.70 -1.49 -6.01
CA GLY A 137 -6.79 -1.21 -4.58
C GLY A 137 -5.48 -1.41 -3.81
N SER A 138 -4.33 -1.51 -4.49
CA SER A 138 -3.02 -1.64 -3.84
C SER A 138 -2.45 -0.28 -3.38
N VAL A 139 -3.17 0.81 -3.62
CA VAL A 139 -2.82 2.17 -3.22
C VAL A 139 -3.92 2.73 -2.32
N GLY A 140 -3.53 3.11 -1.10
CA GLY A 140 -4.37 3.85 -0.16
C GLY A 140 -3.96 5.31 -0.07
N PHE A 141 -4.93 6.17 0.22
CA PHE A 141 -4.77 7.62 0.32
C PHE A 141 -5.32 8.08 1.66
N GLY A 142 -4.59 8.91 2.41
CA GLY A 142 -5.08 9.38 3.69
C GLY A 142 -4.27 10.43 4.42
N SER A 143 -4.73 10.73 5.61
CA SER A 143 -4.04 11.53 6.61
C SER A 143 -4.03 10.78 7.94
N GLY A 144 -2.85 10.29 8.33
CA GLY A 144 -2.65 9.70 9.65
C GLY A 144 -2.88 10.69 10.79
N LEU A 145 -2.72 12.00 10.55
CA LEU A 145 -2.94 13.05 11.55
C LEU A 145 -4.44 13.24 11.84
N HIS A 146 -5.27 13.28 10.79
CA HIS A 146 -6.71 13.49 10.92
C HIS A 146 -7.51 12.18 11.08
N GLY A 147 -6.84 11.02 10.97
CA GLY A 147 -7.45 9.72 11.21
C GLY A 147 -8.39 9.24 10.10
N TRP A 148 -8.23 9.73 8.87
CA TRP A 148 -9.00 9.27 7.72
C TRP A 148 -8.08 8.68 6.65
N ALA A 149 -8.56 7.63 6.00
CA ALA A 149 -7.91 6.99 4.87
C ALA A 149 -8.98 6.35 3.99
N PHE A 150 -8.69 6.24 2.70
CA PHE A 150 -9.55 5.58 1.75
C PHE A 150 -8.77 4.85 0.66
N THR A 151 -9.46 3.93 0.00
CA THR A 151 -9.02 3.31 -1.26
C THR A 151 -10.06 3.56 -2.35
N LEU A 152 -9.67 3.42 -3.62
CA LEU A 152 -10.60 3.53 -4.74
C LEU A 152 -11.75 2.52 -4.66
N LYS A 153 -11.50 1.33 -4.11
CA LYS A 153 -12.51 0.29 -3.93
C LYS A 153 -13.68 0.76 -3.07
N GLN A 154 -13.41 1.43 -1.94
CA GLN A 154 -14.45 1.93 -1.04
C GLN A 154 -15.35 2.96 -1.72
N PHE A 155 -14.76 3.86 -2.51
CA PHE A 155 -15.53 4.81 -3.30
C PHE A 155 -16.31 4.12 -4.42
N ALA A 156 -15.70 3.15 -5.11
CA ALA A 156 -16.37 2.40 -6.18
C ALA A 156 -17.63 1.69 -5.65
N GLU A 157 -17.55 1.04 -4.50
CA GLU A 157 -18.72 0.41 -3.85
C GLU A 157 -19.78 1.45 -3.46
N MET A 158 -19.36 2.53 -2.80
CA MET A 158 -20.28 3.60 -2.40
C MET A 158 -21.02 4.24 -3.59
N TYR A 159 -20.35 4.39 -4.73
CA TYR A 159 -20.96 4.92 -5.94
C TYR A 159 -21.81 3.86 -6.66
N ALA A 160 -21.39 2.60 -6.71
CA ALA A 160 -22.18 1.51 -7.28
C ALA A 160 -23.56 1.40 -6.62
N ASP A 161 -23.61 1.45 -5.28
CA ASP A 161 -24.87 1.44 -4.52
C ASP A 161 -25.77 2.64 -4.86
N LYS A 162 -25.18 3.83 -5.04
CA LYS A 162 -25.91 5.05 -5.39
C LYS A 162 -26.44 5.03 -6.82
N PHE A 163 -25.65 4.52 -7.76
CA PHE A 163 -26.01 4.43 -9.17
C PHE A 163 -26.82 3.16 -9.50
N LYS A 164 -26.99 2.24 -8.53
CA LYS A 164 -27.72 0.98 -8.65
C LYS A 164 -27.19 0.07 -9.77
N ILE A 165 -25.86 -0.01 -9.88
CA ILE A 165 -25.14 -0.86 -10.84
C ILE A 165 -24.38 -1.96 -10.13
#